data_AF-A0AA37T6E7-F1
#
_entry.id   AF-A0AA37T6E7-F1
#
_cell.length_a   1.000
_cell.length_b   1.000
_cell.length_c   1.000
_cell.angle_alpha   90.00
_cell.angle_beta   90.00
_cell.angle_gamma   90.00
#
_symmetry.space_group_name_H-M   'P 1'
#
loop_
_entity.id
_entity.type
_entity.pdbx_description
1 polymer ?
#
loop_
_entity_poly.entity_id
_entity_poly.type
_entity_poly.pdbx_seq_one_letter_code
_entity_poly.pdbx_strand_id
1 'polypeptide(L)'
;MARYKPSPELMQIYKDDLPDDIADVVDNVAAKAESLVDDLLDQYEEEQAKKLESFKQNTAKDISNFETELSLTLQQINEEKEALTAQINSLRAAANALHDKASKADNSLIIETDKLVHLSNALDSRIKSQREKLTKVGTAIGNFAGSMAGLKLPL
;
A
#
# COMPACT_ATOMS: atom_id res chain seq x y z
N MET A 1 -36.30 4.30 44.65
CA MET A 1 -37.48 3.49 44.30
C MET A 1 -38.45 3.49 45.48
N ALA A 2 -39.75 3.45 45.23
CA ALA A 2 -40.71 3.21 46.31
C ALA A 2 -40.61 1.72 46.70
N ARG A 3 -40.36 1.43 47.98
CA ARG A 3 -40.32 0.06 48.51
C ARG A 3 -41.72 -0.55 48.51
N TYR A 4 -41.80 -1.87 48.38
CA TYR A 4 -43.08 -2.57 48.33
C TYR A 4 -43.82 -2.41 49.67
N LYS A 5 -45.12 -2.11 49.59
CA LYS A 5 -46.04 -2.13 50.72
C LYS A 5 -47.38 -2.72 50.30
N PRO A 6 -47.94 -3.69 51.03
CA PRO A 6 -49.28 -4.20 50.79
C PRO A 6 -50.31 -3.07 50.88
N SER A 7 -51.35 -3.14 50.04
CA SER A 7 -52.42 -2.14 50.05
C SER A 7 -53.18 -2.18 51.38
N PRO A 8 -53.39 -1.04 52.06
CA PRO A 8 -54.21 -0.97 53.27
C PRO A 8 -55.64 -1.51 53.06
N GLU A 9 -56.20 -1.32 51.86
CA GLU A 9 -57.54 -1.81 51.51
C GLU A 9 -57.57 -3.34 51.42
N LEU A 10 -56.53 -3.95 50.85
CA LEU A 10 -56.41 -5.41 50.80
C LEU A 10 -56.19 -6.01 52.19
N MET A 11 -55.37 -5.35 53.01
CA MET A 11 -55.13 -5.74 54.39
C MET A 11 -56.43 -5.76 55.20
N GLN A 12 -57.30 -4.76 55.00
CA GLN A 12 -58.58 -4.68 55.69
C GLN A 12 -59.55 -5.80 55.25
N ILE A 13 -59.64 -6.07 53.94
CA ILE A 13 -60.48 -7.16 53.41
C ILE A 13 -60.10 -8.51 54.01
N TYR A 14 -58.79 -8.80 54.15
CA TYR A 14 -58.36 -10.05 54.76
C TYR A 14 -58.64 -10.13 56.27
N LYS A 15 -58.66 -9.00 56.97
CA LYS A 15 -58.95 -8.93 58.41
C LYS A 15 -60.44 -9.03 58.71
N ASP A 16 -61.30 -8.47 57.86
CA ASP A 16 -62.76 -8.45 58.05
C ASP A 16 -63.37 -9.86 58.05
N ASP A 17 -62.74 -10.82 57.36
CA ASP A 17 -63.17 -12.23 57.28
C ASP A 17 -62.52 -13.12 58.37
N LEU A 18 -61.64 -12.58 59.21
CA LEU A 18 -60.87 -13.34 60.20
C LEU A 18 -61.38 -13.12 61.63
N PRO A 19 -61.42 -14.17 62.47
CA PRO A 19 -61.57 -14.04 63.92
C PRO A 19 -60.51 -13.12 64.54
N ASP A 20 -60.92 -12.32 65.54
CA ASP A 20 -60.07 -11.31 66.20
C ASP A 20 -58.74 -11.87 66.73
N ASP A 21 -58.71 -13.15 67.11
CA ASP A 21 -57.55 -13.87 67.64
C ASP A 21 -56.49 -14.24 66.58
N ILE A 22 -56.79 -14.06 65.30
CA ILE A 22 -55.86 -14.33 64.19
C ILE A 22 -55.68 -13.15 63.21
N ALA A 23 -56.32 -12.01 63.46
CA ALA A 23 -56.12 -10.79 62.67
C ALA A 23 -54.65 -10.29 62.67
N ASP A 24 -53.90 -10.50 63.77
CA ASP A 24 -52.47 -10.18 63.89
C ASP A 24 -51.58 -10.98 62.93
N VAL A 25 -52.07 -12.14 62.44
CA VAL A 25 -51.33 -12.95 61.46
C VAL A 25 -51.21 -12.22 60.13
N VAL A 26 -52.24 -11.46 59.73
CA VAL A 26 -52.23 -10.70 58.47
C VAL A 26 -51.15 -9.62 58.51
N ASP A 27 -51.02 -8.89 59.62
CA ASP A 27 -49.98 -7.87 59.79
C ASP A 27 -48.57 -8.46 59.82
N ASN A 28 -48.39 -9.59 60.51
CA ASN A 28 -47.10 -10.27 60.55
C ASN A 28 -46.68 -10.83 59.18
N VAL A 29 -47.63 -11.40 58.41
CA VAL A 29 -47.37 -11.89 57.06
C VAL A 29 -47.05 -10.73 56.11
N ALA A 30 -47.79 -9.62 56.20
CA ALA A 30 -47.53 -8.42 55.43
C ALA A 30 -46.14 -7.83 55.70
N ALA A 31 -45.77 -7.65 56.97
CA ALA A 31 -44.44 -7.16 57.36
C ALA A 31 -43.32 -8.09 56.87
N LYS A 32 -43.54 -9.41 56.93
CA LYS A 32 -42.57 -10.39 56.43
C LYS A 32 -42.47 -10.39 54.90
N ALA A 33 -43.57 -10.14 54.19
CA ALA A 33 -43.58 -9.99 52.75
C ALA A 33 -42.88 -8.70 52.31
N GLU A 34 -43.09 -7.58 53.01
CA GLU A 34 -42.34 -6.32 52.80
C GLU A 34 -40.83 -6.56 52.94
N SER A 35 -40.40 -7.15 54.06
CA SER A 35 -38.99 -7.46 54.31
C SER A 35 -38.40 -8.36 53.24
N LEU A 36 -39.11 -9.41 52.82
CA LEU A 36 -38.61 -10.33 51.80
C LEU A 36 -38.46 -9.64 50.43
N VAL A 37 -39.42 -8.79 50.05
CA VAL A 37 -39.34 -8.06 48.77
C VAL A 37 -38.20 -7.04 48.80
N ASP A 38 -38.01 -6.34 49.92
CA ASP A 38 -36.89 -5.42 50.10
C ASP A 38 -35.54 -6.15 50.01
N ASP A 39 -35.39 -7.30 50.69
CA ASP A 39 -34.17 -8.12 50.62
C ASP A 39 -33.86 -8.58 49.18
N LEU A 40 -34.90 -8.96 48.42
CA LEU A 40 -34.77 -9.36 47.01
C LEU A 40 -34.38 -8.18 46.11
N LEU A 41 -34.92 -6.98 46.38
CA LEU A 41 -34.55 -5.76 45.65
C LEU A 41 -33.10 -5.40 45.93
N ASP A 42 -32.67 -5.42 47.19
CA ASP A 42 -31.30 -5.12 47.58
C ASP A 42 -30.31 -6.13 46.94
N GLN A 43 -30.64 -7.43 46.92
CA GLN A 43 -29.85 -8.46 46.21
C GLN A 43 -29.78 -8.22 44.70
N TYR A 44 -30.91 -7.87 44.08
CA TYR A 44 -30.95 -7.59 42.65
C TYR A 44 -30.12 -6.36 42.29
N GLU A 45 -30.23 -5.28 43.05
CA GLU A 45 -29.44 -4.06 42.86
C GLU A 45 -27.94 -4.33 43.01
N GLU A 46 -27.54 -5.13 44.01
CA GLU A 46 -26.14 -5.51 44.20
C GLU A 46 -25.61 -6.36 43.03
N GLU A 47 -26.38 -7.34 42.55
CA GLU A 47 -26.00 -8.13 41.38
C GLU A 47 -25.85 -7.27 40.12
N GLN A 48 -26.77 -6.34 39.90
CA GLN A 48 -26.73 -5.45 38.73
C GLN A 48 -25.55 -4.48 38.82
N ALA A 49 -25.22 -3.98 40.01
CA ALA A 49 -24.03 -3.18 40.24
C ALA A 49 -22.75 -3.98 39.92
N LYS A 50 -22.65 -5.25 40.38
CA LYS A 50 -21.52 -6.14 40.07
C LYS A 50 -21.39 -6.43 38.58
N LYS A 51 -22.51 -6.72 37.90
CA LYS A 51 -22.54 -6.95 36.44
C LYS A 51 -22.10 -5.71 35.67
N LEU A 52 -22.60 -4.53 36.07
CA LEU A 52 -22.23 -3.26 35.44
C LEU A 52 -20.75 -2.96 35.62
N GLU A 53 -20.20 -3.18 36.82
CA GLU A 53 -18.79 -2.95 37.10
C GLU A 53 -17.89 -3.92 36.32
N SER A 54 -18.25 -5.20 36.27
CA SER A 54 -17.57 -6.20 35.44
C SER A 54 -17.60 -5.81 33.95
N PHE A 55 -18.77 -5.38 33.45
CA PHE A 55 -18.90 -4.93 32.06
C PHE A 55 -18.02 -3.73 31.75
N LYS A 56 -17.96 -2.72 32.65
CA LYS A 56 -17.09 -1.56 32.51
C LYS A 56 -15.62 -1.95 32.47
N GLN A 57 -15.18 -2.81 33.38
CA GLN A 57 -13.79 -3.26 33.44
C GLN A 57 -13.37 -4.04 32.19
N ASN A 58 -14.22 -4.97 31.73
CA ASN A 58 -13.96 -5.74 30.52
C ASN A 58 -13.93 -4.83 29.29
N THR A 59 -14.89 -3.91 29.17
CA THR A 59 -14.94 -2.96 28.05
C THR A 59 -13.71 -2.05 28.04
N ALA A 60 -13.27 -1.55 29.20
CA ALA A 60 -12.06 -0.73 29.30
C ALA A 60 -10.81 -1.51 28.88
N LYS A 61 -10.72 -2.79 29.26
CA LYS A 61 -9.64 -3.68 28.84
C LYS A 61 -9.66 -3.91 27.32
N ASP A 62 -10.82 -4.18 26.75
CA ASP A 62 -10.97 -4.41 25.31
C ASP A 62 -10.60 -3.16 24.50
N ILE A 63 -11.02 -1.97 24.95
CA ILE A 63 -10.61 -0.69 24.35
C ILE A 63 -9.09 -0.52 24.43
N SER A 64 -8.47 -0.77 25.58
CA SER A 64 -7.02 -0.64 25.74
C SER A 64 -6.24 -1.61 24.84
N ASN A 65 -6.72 -2.85 24.70
CA ASN A 65 -6.14 -3.82 23.77
C ASN A 65 -6.26 -3.33 22.32
N PHE A 66 -7.44 -2.85 21.93
CA PHE A 66 -7.69 -2.32 20.60
C PHE A 66 -6.79 -1.11 20.28
N GLU A 67 -6.63 -0.17 21.21
CA GLU A 67 -5.73 0.98 21.05
C GLU A 67 -4.27 0.53 20.86
N THR A 68 -3.85 -0.51 21.58
CA THR A 68 -2.51 -1.09 21.46
C THR A 68 -2.30 -1.72 20.09
N GLU A 69 -3.24 -2.55 19.62
CA GLU A 69 -3.20 -3.17 18.29
C GLU A 69 -3.22 -2.12 17.18
N LEU A 70 -4.03 -1.07 17.32
CA LEU A 70 -4.10 0.03 16.37
C LEU A 70 -2.77 0.78 16.31
N SER A 71 -2.14 1.06 17.45
CA SER A 71 -0.85 1.73 17.50
C SER A 71 0.25 0.90 16.83
N LEU A 72 0.29 -0.42 17.09
CA LEU A 72 1.25 -1.33 16.44
C LEU A 72 1.04 -1.38 14.92
N THR A 73 -0.21 -1.46 14.48
CA THR A 73 -0.56 -1.48 13.05
C THR A 73 -0.12 -0.17 12.37
N LEU A 74 -0.37 0.98 12.99
CA LEU A 74 0.05 2.28 12.45
C LEU A 74 1.57 2.40 12.36
N GLN A 75 2.30 1.86 13.34
CA GLN A 75 3.75 1.82 13.29
C GLN A 75 4.25 0.99 12.11
N GLN A 76 3.72 -0.23 11.93
CA GLN A 76 4.09 -1.12 10.81
C GLN A 76 3.82 -0.46 9.45
N ILE A 77 2.66 0.19 9.30
CA ILE A 77 2.32 0.92 8.07
C ILE A 77 3.33 2.04 7.77
N ASN A 78 3.77 2.77 8.79
CA ASN A 78 4.76 3.82 8.60
C ASN A 78 6.14 3.26 8.22
N GLU A 79 6.57 2.18 8.87
CA GLU A 79 7.82 1.48 8.54
C GLU A 79 7.81 0.96 7.09
N GLU A 80 6.70 0.32 6.67
CA GLU A 80 6.54 -0.16 5.29
C GLU A 80 6.54 1.00 4.28
N LYS A 81 5.87 2.11 4.60
CA LYS A 81 5.85 3.31 3.75
C LYS A 81 7.25 3.90 3.57
N GLU A 82 8.04 3.96 4.62
CA GLU A 82 9.42 4.43 4.57
C GLU A 82 10.30 3.50 3.72
N ALA A 83 10.17 2.18 3.91
CA ALA A 83 10.87 1.18 3.13
C ALA A 83 10.52 1.27 1.63
N LEU A 84 9.24 1.40 1.28
CA LEU A 84 8.79 1.59 -0.10
C LEU A 84 9.32 2.89 -0.69
N THR A 85 9.33 3.98 0.08
CA THR A 85 9.88 5.26 -0.36
C THR A 85 11.37 5.14 -0.69
N ALA A 86 12.14 4.45 0.16
CA ALA A 86 13.55 4.18 -0.09
C ALA A 86 13.75 3.33 -1.36
N GLN A 87 12.94 2.29 -1.56
CA GLN A 87 12.99 1.46 -2.77
C GLN A 87 12.66 2.26 -4.04
N ILE A 88 11.63 3.11 -4.02
CA ILE A 88 11.26 3.98 -5.14
C ILE A 88 12.40 4.94 -5.49
N ASN A 89 13.04 5.54 -4.48
CA ASN A 89 14.17 6.43 -4.70
C ASN A 89 15.38 5.70 -5.32
N SER A 90 15.66 4.48 -4.84
CA SER A 90 16.70 3.61 -5.41
C SER A 90 16.41 3.25 -6.87
N LEU A 91 15.16 2.85 -7.17
CA LEU A 91 14.72 2.55 -8.54
C LEU A 91 14.82 3.76 -9.46
N ARG A 92 14.44 4.95 -9.00
CA ARG A 92 14.59 6.19 -9.76
C ARG A 92 16.06 6.50 -10.05
N ALA A 93 16.94 6.34 -9.06
CA ALA A 93 18.38 6.53 -9.26
C ALA A 93 18.95 5.53 -10.27
N ALA A 94 18.58 4.25 -10.18
CA ALA A 94 18.99 3.22 -11.13
C ALA A 94 18.46 3.49 -12.54
N ALA A 95 17.20 3.92 -12.68
CA ALA A 95 16.60 4.28 -13.96
C ALA A 95 17.31 5.48 -14.60
N ASN A 96 17.62 6.53 -13.83
CA ASN A 96 18.38 7.68 -14.32
C ASN A 96 19.79 7.29 -14.78
N ALA A 97 20.49 6.46 -13.99
CA ALA A 97 21.82 5.97 -14.37
C ALA A 97 21.79 5.15 -15.67
N LEU A 98 20.75 4.33 -15.86
CA LEU A 98 20.55 3.57 -17.09
C LEU A 98 20.25 4.51 -18.27
N HIS A 99 19.41 5.52 -18.08
CA HIS A 99 19.10 6.52 -19.10
C HIS A 99 20.36 7.28 -19.54
N ASP A 100 21.16 7.76 -18.59
CA ASP A 100 22.42 8.45 -18.89
C ASP A 100 23.40 7.56 -19.67
N LYS A 101 23.48 6.27 -19.30
CA LYS A 101 24.32 5.30 -20.01
C LYS A 101 23.83 5.06 -21.43
N ALA A 102 22.52 4.93 -21.63
CA ALA A 102 21.92 4.76 -22.95
C ALA A 102 22.15 6.00 -23.83
N SER A 103 21.94 7.21 -23.30
CA SER A 103 22.18 8.46 -24.02
C SER A 103 23.64 8.62 -24.43
N LYS A 104 24.59 8.29 -23.54
CA LYS A 104 26.03 8.30 -23.89
C LYS A 104 26.37 7.30 -24.99
N ALA A 105 25.78 6.09 -24.94
CA ALA A 105 26.00 5.09 -25.97
C ALA A 105 25.44 5.54 -27.33
N ASP A 106 24.24 6.12 -27.34
CA ASP A 106 23.61 6.64 -28.56
C ASP A 106 24.46 7.74 -29.23
N ASN A 107 24.91 8.72 -28.44
CA ASN A 107 25.83 9.76 -28.94
C ASN A 107 27.15 9.18 -29.49
N SER A 108 27.70 8.15 -28.84
CA SER A 108 28.92 7.49 -29.32
C SER A 108 28.69 6.81 -30.67
N LEU A 109 27.56 6.14 -30.86
CA LEU A 109 27.21 5.47 -32.10
C LEU A 109 27.01 6.47 -33.25
N ILE A 110 26.41 7.62 -32.98
CA ILE A 110 26.27 8.70 -33.96
C ILE A 110 27.65 9.18 -34.44
N ILE A 111 28.57 9.46 -33.49
CA ILE A 111 29.94 9.91 -33.82
C ILE A 111 30.70 8.84 -34.62
N GLU A 112 30.58 7.57 -34.27
CA GLU A 112 31.21 6.48 -35.03
C GLU A 112 30.63 6.33 -36.43
N THR A 113 29.31 6.49 -36.57
CA THR A 113 28.62 6.47 -37.86
C THR A 113 29.11 7.61 -38.76
N ASP A 114 29.22 8.84 -38.23
CA ASP A 114 29.74 9.99 -38.97
C ASP A 114 31.19 9.76 -39.44
N LYS A 115 32.05 9.20 -38.57
CA LYS A 115 33.42 8.83 -38.94
C LYS A 115 33.45 7.80 -40.07
N LEU A 116 32.59 6.78 -40.00
CA LEU A 116 32.49 5.76 -41.05
C LEU A 116 32.02 6.36 -42.38
N VAL A 117 31.03 7.27 -42.35
CA VAL A 117 30.55 7.98 -43.54
C VAL A 117 31.68 8.83 -44.15
N HIS A 118 32.42 9.59 -43.33
CA HIS A 118 33.56 10.37 -43.80
C HIS A 118 34.67 9.50 -44.43
N LEU A 119 35.02 8.39 -43.78
CA LEU A 119 36.01 7.44 -44.31
C LEU A 119 35.53 6.81 -45.62
N SER A 120 34.26 6.42 -45.71
CA SER A 120 33.66 5.88 -46.94
C SER A 120 33.76 6.87 -48.09
N ASN A 121 33.36 8.13 -47.86
CA ASN A 121 33.41 9.18 -48.88
C ASN A 121 34.86 9.48 -49.34
N ALA A 122 35.81 9.45 -48.41
CA ALA A 122 37.24 9.61 -48.73
C ALA A 122 37.78 8.45 -49.57
N LEU A 123 37.39 7.21 -49.24
CA LEU A 123 37.73 6.02 -50.03
C LEU A 123 37.14 6.09 -51.44
N ASP A 124 35.86 6.45 -51.58
CA ASP A 124 35.21 6.60 -52.88
C ASP A 124 35.90 7.65 -53.75
N SER A 125 36.25 8.79 -53.16
CA SER A 125 36.99 9.85 -53.85
C SER A 125 38.37 9.36 -54.32
N ARG A 126 39.07 8.57 -53.50
CA ARG A 126 40.37 7.98 -53.84
C ARG A 126 40.25 6.93 -54.94
N ILE A 127 39.23 6.07 -54.88
CA ILE A 127 38.92 5.07 -55.91
C ILE A 127 38.63 5.77 -57.24
N LYS A 128 37.78 6.81 -57.22
CA LYS A 128 37.47 7.60 -58.42
C LYS A 128 38.73 8.20 -59.05
N SER A 129 39.59 8.84 -58.23
CA SER A 129 40.86 9.39 -58.71
C SER A 129 41.79 8.34 -59.29
N GLN A 130 41.89 7.15 -58.65
CA GLN A 130 42.68 6.04 -59.18
C GLN A 130 42.13 5.51 -60.51
N ARG A 131 40.80 5.38 -60.64
CA ARG A 131 40.15 5.00 -61.90
C ARG A 131 40.47 5.99 -63.01
N GLU A 132 40.37 7.29 -62.76
CA GLU A 132 40.73 8.33 -63.73
C GLU A 132 42.20 8.23 -64.17
N LYS A 133 43.13 7.97 -63.24
CA LYS A 133 44.54 7.75 -63.56
C LYS A 133 44.72 6.52 -64.45
N LEU A 134 44.07 5.40 -64.12
CA LEU A 134 44.13 4.18 -64.92
C LEU A 134 43.57 4.38 -66.33
N THR A 135 42.47 5.13 -66.47
CA THR A 135 41.92 5.50 -67.79
C THR A 135 42.95 6.29 -68.60
N LYS A 136 43.61 7.29 -68.01
CA LYS A 136 44.67 8.07 -68.70
C LYS A 136 45.84 7.18 -69.14
N VAL A 137 46.28 6.26 -68.28
CA VAL A 137 47.33 5.28 -68.62
C VAL A 137 46.87 4.39 -69.77
N GLY A 138 45.65 3.86 -69.73
CA GLY A 138 45.08 3.05 -70.80
C GLY A 138 45.01 3.79 -72.14
N THR A 139 44.58 5.06 -72.14
CA THR A 139 44.58 5.91 -73.34
C THR A 139 45.99 6.15 -73.86
N ALA A 140 46.97 6.43 -72.99
CA ALA A 140 48.36 6.63 -73.40
C ALA A 140 48.96 5.37 -74.04
N ILE A 141 48.72 4.20 -73.45
CA ILE A 141 49.13 2.89 -74.00
C ILE A 141 48.48 2.67 -75.37
N GLY A 142 47.18 2.92 -75.50
CA GLY A 142 46.46 2.78 -76.77
C GLY A 142 47.02 3.70 -77.87
N ASN A 143 47.28 4.97 -77.55
CA ASN A 143 47.87 5.93 -78.46
C ASN A 143 49.30 5.53 -78.89
N PHE A 144 50.10 5.02 -77.95
CA PHE A 144 51.45 4.50 -78.23
C PHE A 144 51.39 3.30 -79.18
N ALA A 145 50.55 2.31 -78.88
CA ALA A 145 50.37 1.13 -79.73
C ALA A 145 49.87 1.49 -81.14
N GLY A 146 48.92 2.42 -81.25
CA GLY A 146 48.42 2.92 -82.53
C GLY A 146 49.50 3.66 -83.34
N SER A 147 50.32 4.48 -82.68
CA SER A 147 51.43 5.21 -83.33
C SER A 147 52.49 4.24 -83.85
N MET A 148 52.81 3.19 -83.09
CA MET A 148 53.73 2.12 -83.52
C MET A 148 53.18 1.28 -84.67
N ALA A 149 51.87 1.02 -84.71
CA ALA A 149 51.23 0.34 -85.84
C ALA A 149 51.17 1.21 -87.12
N GLY A 150 51.07 2.53 -86.97
CA GLY A 150 51.12 3.50 -88.06
C GLY A 150 52.52 3.71 -88.66
N LEU A 151 53.57 3.38 -87.90
CA LEU A 151 54.93 3.19 -88.41
C LEU A 151 54.98 1.89 -89.24
N LYS A 152 54.36 1.89 -90.41
CA LYS A 152 54.75 0.93 -91.46
C LYS A 152 56.21 1.18 -91.77
N LEU A 153 57.06 0.22 -91.41
CA LEU A 153 58.43 0.14 -91.92
C LEU A 153 58.37 0.26 -93.45
N PRO A 154 59.12 1.18 -94.07
CA PRO A 154 59.31 1.12 -95.51
C PRO A 154 60.02 -0.22 -95.82
N LEU A 155 59.32 -1.10 -96.52
CA LEU A 155 59.94 -2.20 -97.27
C LEU A 155 60.23 -1.68 -98.68
#